data_AF-A0A950RWV1-F1
#
_entry.id   AF-A0A950RWV1-F1
#
_cell.length_a   1.000
_cell.length_b   1.000
_cell.length_c   1.000
_cell.angle_alpha   90.00
_cell.angle_beta   90.00
_cell.angle_gamma   90.00
#
_symmetry.space_group_name_H-M   'P 1'
#
loop_
_entity.id
_entity.type
_entity.pdbx_description
1 polymer ?
#
loop_
_entity_poly.entity_id
_entity_poly.type
_entity_poly.pdbx_seq_one_letter_code
_entity_poly.pdbx_strand_id
1 'polypeptide(L)'
;MAFSEIVELRGHIIDSYVLPRIMDEVMDRGGEFVIQQIDVGRRKDEPSYARIQISAPTRDLLELLLDRAQRIGAITEDADVKLEPAPADGVFPEGFYSTTNLDTAVRLNGEWLDVLWPEMDCGIAVEAEAGRAWTVALSDVKQGELVVVGHEGVRVAPLERPRTQPPVFAFMGSNVSSEKPKALLIREIAERLRNIRARNGRVLLVSGPVLVHTGTRDLVAGLIRERYVNLLFAGNG
;
A
#
# COMPACT_ATOMS: atom_id res chain seq x y z
N MET A 1 0.86 -3.50 -32.28
CA MET A 1 -0.14 -4.24 -31.46
C MET A 1 -0.27 -3.46 -30.18
N ALA A 2 -1.48 -3.05 -29.80
CA ALA A 2 -1.71 -2.41 -28.50
C ALA A 2 -1.84 -3.52 -27.44
N PHE A 3 -1.16 -3.37 -26.31
CA PHE A 3 -1.37 -4.22 -25.15
C PHE A 3 -2.57 -3.67 -24.38
N SER A 4 -3.43 -4.54 -23.86
CA SER A 4 -4.61 -4.11 -23.11
C SER A 4 -4.97 -5.06 -21.99
N GLU A 5 -5.49 -4.52 -20.89
CA GLU A 5 -6.02 -5.29 -19.76
C GLU A 5 -7.29 -4.66 -19.19
N ILE A 6 -8.09 -5.47 -18.49
CA ILE A 6 -9.35 -5.05 -17.88
C ILE A 6 -9.14 -4.85 -16.38
N VAL A 7 -9.60 -3.69 -15.91
CA VAL A 7 -9.69 -3.36 -14.50
C VAL A 7 -11.13 -3.09 -14.11
N GLU A 8 -11.49 -3.53 -12.91
CA GLU A 8 -12.76 -3.35 -12.26
C GLU A 8 -12.61 -2.41 -11.06
N LEU A 9 -13.64 -1.62 -10.81
CA LEU A 9 -13.71 -0.63 -9.76
C LEU A 9 -15.00 -0.86 -8.99
N ARG A 10 -14.93 -0.92 -7.66
CA ARG A 10 -16.12 -1.11 -6.83
C ARG A 10 -16.07 -0.21 -5.60
N GLY A 11 -17.19 0.44 -5.28
CA GLY A 11 -17.34 1.35 -4.14
C GLY A 11 -17.90 2.70 -4.57
N HIS A 12 -17.65 3.75 -3.81
CA HIS A 12 -18.09 5.12 -4.17
C HIS A 12 -17.20 5.75 -5.24
N ILE A 13 -16.97 5.06 -6.35
CA ILE A 13 -15.93 5.36 -7.34
C ILE A 13 -16.16 6.70 -8.08
N ILE A 14 -17.39 7.21 -8.07
CA ILE A 14 -17.76 8.53 -8.61
C ILE A 14 -17.54 9.62 -7.57
N ASP A 15 -18.16 9.52 -6.40
CA ASP A 15 -18.09 10.55 -5.35
C ASP A 15 -16.68 10.75 -4.78
N SER A 16 -15.89 9.67 -4.75
CA SER A 16 -14.49 9.70 -4.34
C SER A 16 -13.52 10.09 -5.46
N TYR A 17 -14.04 10.36 -6.66
CA TYR A 17 -13.28 10.67 -7.88
C TYR A 17 -12.23 9.60 -8.26
N VAL A 18 -12.41 8.36 -7.81
CA VAL A 18 -11.50 7.25 -8.16
C VAL A 18 -11.54 6.99 -9.66
N LEU A 19 -12.75 6.85 -10.23
CA LEU A 19 -12.94 6.59 -11.65
C LEU A 19 -12.36 7.72 -12.54
N PRO A 20 -12.74 9.00 -12.36
CA PRO A 20 -12.16 10.11 -13.10
C PRO A 20 -10.63 10.17 -13.00
N ARG A 21 -10.06 9.98 -11.80
CA ARG A 21 -8.60 10.04 -11.62
C ARG A 21 -7.86 8.95 -12.36
N ILE A 22 -8.43 7.75 -12.47
CA ILE A 22 -7.83 6.66 -13.26
C ILE A 22 -7.86 7.03 -14.74
N MET A 23 -8.99 7.54 -15.24
CA MET A 23 -9.13 7.97 -16.62
C MET A 23 -8.13 9.08 -16.96
N ASP A 24 -8.01 10.09 -16.09
CA ASP A 24 -7.06 11.19 -16.24
C ASP A 24 -5.61 10.68 -16.27
N GLU A 25 -5.22 9.81 -15.34
CA GLU A 25 -3.87 9.25 -15.29
C GLU A 25 -3.52 8.42 -16.53
N VAL A 26 -4.50 7.69 -17.08
CA VAL A 26 -4.33 6.93 -18.34
C VAL A 26 -4.12 7.89 -19.51
N MET A 27 -4.96 8.92 -19.65
CA MET A 27 -4.87 9.90 -20.74
C MET A 27 -3.57 10.72 -20.68
N ASP A 28 -3.20 11.21 -19.50
CA ASP A 28 -2.02 12.07 -19.29
C ASP A 28 -0.70 11.38 -19.68
N ARG A 29 -0.68 10.04 -19.70
CA ARG A 29 0.49 9.22 -20.03
C ARG A 29 0.42 8.60 -21.42
N GLY A 30 -0.57 8.97 -22.23
CA GLY A 30 -0.73 8.47 -23.59
C GLY A 30 -1.25 7.03 -23.68
N GLY A 31 -1.92 6.54 -22.63
CA GLY A 31 -2.74 5.34 -22.69
C GLY A 31 -4.15 5.67 -23.19
N GLU A 32 -4.88 4.63 -23.58
CA GLU A 32 -6.29 4.71 -23.93
C GLU A 32 -7.11 3.88 -22.96
N PHE A 33 -8.39 4.24 -22.77
CA PHE A 33 -9.31 3.41 -22.01
C PHE A 33 -10.67 3.28 -22.71
N VAL A 34 -11.33 2.15 -22.47
CA VAL A 34 -12.70 1.88 -22.91
C VAL A 34 -13.51 1.44 -21.70
N ILE A 35 -14.55 2.19 -21.35
CA ILE A 35 -15.50 1.78 -20.32
C ILE A 35 -16.40 0.70 -20.93
N GLN A 36 -16.26 -0.53 -20.45
CA GLN A 36 -17.06 -1.68 -20.90
C GLN A 36 -18.40 -1.75 -20.16
N GLN A 37 -18.41 -1.42 -18.87
CA GLN A 37 -19.62 -1.42 -18.04
C GLN A 37 -19.51 -0.34 -16.97
N ILE A 38 -20.63 0.28 -16.65
CA ILE A 38 -20.75 1.18 -15.49
C ILE A 38 -22.14 1.02 -14.86
N ASP A 39 -22.16 0.70 -13.58
CA ASP A 39 -23.36 0.59 -12.76
C ASP A 39 -23.27 1.61 -11.63
N VAL A 40 -24.17 2.60 -11.66
CA VAL A 40 -24.15 3.71 -10.71
C VAL A 40 -25.10 3.42 -9.56
N GLY A 41 -24.60 3.45 -8.32
CA GLY A 41 -25.41 3.41 -7.11
C GLY A 41 -26.46 4.52 -7.12
N ARG A 42 -27.71 4.20 -6.78
CA ARG A 42 -28.82 5.16 -6.89
C ARG A 42 -28.93 6.08 -5.66
N ARG A 43 -28.28 5.68 -4.56
CA ARG A 43 -28.26 6.39 -3.28
C ARG A 43 -26.82 6.58 -2.80
N LYS A 44 -26.62 7.55 -1.92
CA LYS A 44 -25.30 7.97 -1.41
C LYS A 44 -24.50 6.83 -0.75
N ASP A 45 -25.18 5.84 -0.20
CA ASP A 45 -24.63 4.68 0.49
C ASP A 45 -24.53 3.43 -0.39
N GLU A 46 -25.07 3.48 -1.61
CA GLU A 46 -24.98 2.37 -2.57
C GLU A 46 -23.63 2.44 -3.33
N PRO A 47 -22.87 1.33 -3.40
CA PRO A 47 -21.63 1.30 -4.15
C PRO A 47 -21.92 1.31 -5.66
N SER A 48 -21.09 2.03 -6.40
CA SER A 48 -21.01 1.96 -7.86
C SER A 48 -19.98 0.93 -8.30
N TYR A 49 -20.12 0.46 -9.53
CA TYR A 49 -19.21 -0.47 -10.18
C TYR A 49 -18.84 0.05 -11.57
N ALA A 50 -17.60 -0.16 -11.99
CA ALA A 50 -17.17 0.10 -13.36
C ALA A 50 -16.15 -0.94 -13.81
N ARG A 51 -16.23 -1.33 -15.08
CA ARG A 51 -15.29 -2.22 -15.76
C ARG A 51 -14.69 -1.48 -16.94
N ILE A 52 -13.37 -1.37 -16.96
CA ILE A 52 -12.62 -0.51 -17.87
C ILE A 52 -11.47 -1.30 -18.47
N GLN A 53 -11.37 -1.30 -19.78
CA GLN A 53 -10.19 -1.79 -20.47
C GLN A 53 -9.19 -0.65 -20.62
N ILE A 54 -7.98 -0.83 -20.12
CA ILE A 54 -6.84 0.10 -20.29
C ILE A 54 -5.94 -0.48 -21.38
N SER A 55 -5.50 0.35 -22.32
CA SER A 55 -4.64 -0.04 -23.44
C SER A 55 -3.43 0.89 -23.58
N ALA A 56 -2.28 0.33 -23.99
CA ALA A 56 -1.05 1.08 -24.21
C ALA A 56 -0.26 0.54 -25.43
N PRO A 57 0.56 1.39 -26.08
CA PRO A 57 1.41 0.99 -27.20
C PRO A 57 2.53 0.01 -26.82
N THR A 58 2.96 -0.03 -25.56
CA THR A 58 4.01 -0.92 -25.05
C THR A 58 3.55 -1.63 -23.77
N ARG A 59 4.15 -2.80 -23.49
CA ARG A 59 3.89 -3.58 -22.27
C ARG A 59 4.32 -2.80 -21.01
N ASP A 60 5.51 -2.21 -21.01
CA ASP A 60 6.02 -1.44 -19.88
C ASP A 60 5.10 -0.26 -19.50
N LEU A 61 4.51 0.41 -20.50
CA LEU A 61 3.55 1.49 -20.26
C LEU A 61 2.23 0.94 -19.72
N LEU A 62 1.74 -0.18 -20.24
CA LEU A 62 0.55 -0.82 -19.70
C LEU A 62 0.74 -1.19 -18.23
N GLU A 63 1.87 -1.82 -17.88
CA GLU A 63 2.20 -2.20 -16.50
C GLU A 63 2.26 -0.98 -15.58
N LEU A 64 2.89 0.12 -16.04
CA LEU A 64 2.90 1.39 -15.31
C LEU A 64 1.48 1.94 -15.08
N LEU A 65 0.61 1.88 -16.09
CA LEU A 65 -0.77 2.37 -16.00
C LEU A 65 -1.63 1.51 -15.07
N LEU A 66 -1.49 0.19 -15.14
CA LEU A 66 -2.19 -0.74 -14.25
C LEU A 66 -1.77 -0.54 -12.79
N ASP A 67 -0.47 -0.40 -12.52
CA ASP A 67 0.04 -0.11 -11.18
C ASP A 67 -0.52 1.22 -10.62
N ARG A 68 -0.60 2.26 -11.46
CA ARG A 68 -1.23 3.53 -11.06
C ARG A 68 -2.72 3.38 -10.79
N ALA A 69 -3.43 2.66 -11.66
CA ALA A 69 -4.86 2.41 -11.50
C ALA A 69 -5.14 1.64 -10.21
N GLN A 70 -4.36 0.60 -9.91
CA GLN A 70 -4.43 -0.16 -8.66
C GLN A 70 -4.20 0.73 -7.44
N ARG A 71 -3.19 1.60 -7.46
CA ARG A 71 -2.94 2.57 -6.38
C ARG A 71 -4.07 3.57 -6.16
N ILE A 72 -4.89 3.85 -7.18
CA ILE A 72 -6.07 4.72 -7.06
C ILE A 72 -7.28 3.93 -6.54
N GLY A 73 -7.34 2.61 -6.76
CA GLY A 73 -8.38 1.71 -6.23
C GLY A 73 -8.95 0.73 -7.27
N ALA A 74 -8.32 0.59 -8.44
CA ALA A 74 -8.68 -0.43 -9.42
C ALA A 74 -8.27 -1.83 -8.97
N ILE A 75 -9.06 -2.81 -9.36
CA ILE A 75 -8.82 -4.22 -9.12
C ILE A 75 -8.73 -4.85 -10.51
N THR A 76 -7.70 -5.62 -10.83
CA THR A 76 -7.62 -6.34 -12.11
C THR A 76 -8.67 -7.45 -12.16
N GLU A 77 -9.00 -7.92 -13.36
CA GLU A 77 -9.98 -9.00 -13.60
C GLU A 77 -9.77 -10.23 -12.68
N ASP A 78 -10.82 -11.05 -12.57
CA ASP A 78 -10.95 -12.28 -11.77
C ASP A 78 -9.98 -13.43 -12.16
N ALA A 79 -8.73 -13.11 -12.50
CA ALA A 79 -7.66 -14.05 -12.80
C ALA A 79 -6.88 -14.43 -11.53
N ASP A 80 -6.44 -15.68 -11.47
CA ASP A 80 -5.49 -16.11 -10.44
C ASP A 80 -4.09 -15.56 -10.73
N VAL A 81 -3.30 -15.39 -9.67
CA VAL A 81 -1.91 -14.95 -9.79
C VAL A 81 -1.09 -15.91 -10.64
N LYS A 82 -0.20 -15.34 -11.44
CA LYS A 82 0.86 -16.10 -12.11
C LYS A 82 2.01 -16.29 -11.13
N LEU A 83 2.53 -17.51 -11.08
CA LEU A 83 3.62 -17.90 -10.19
C LEU A 83 4.77 -18.44 -11.02
N GLU A 84 5.97 -17.95 -10.74
CA GLU A 84 7.21 -18.47 -11.33
C GLU A 84 8.18 -18.85 -10.20
N PRO A 85 8.96 -19.94 -10.36
CA PRO A 85 9.95 -20.32 -9.37
C PRO A 85 11.13 -19.34 -9.38
N ALA A 86 11.61 -18.97 -8.20
CA ALA A 86 12.83 -18.20 -8.06
C ALA A 86 14.03 -18.96 -8.68
N PRO A 87 14.80 -18.35 -9.60
CA PRO A 87 15.86 -19.05 -10.33
C PRO A 87 17.06 -19.43 -9.45
N ALA A 88 17.32 -18.68 -8.38
CA ALA A 88 18.40 -18.92 -7.43
C ALA A 88 18.07 -18.28 -6.07
N ASP A 89 18.79 -18.68 -5.02
CA ASP A 89 18.75 -18.01 -3.72
C ASP A 89 19.07 -16.53 -3.89
N GLY A 90 18.22 -15.68 -3.33
CA GLY A 90 18.40 -14.24 -3.38
C GLY A 90 18.03 -13.57 -4.72
N VAL A 91 17.34 -14.29 -5.63
CA VAL A 91 17.01 -13.79 -6.97
C VAL A 91 15.54 -14.01 -7.27
N PHE A 92 14.81 -12.95 -7.60
CA PHE A 92 13.42 -13.04 -8.07
C PHE A 92 13.33 -13.43 -9.55
N PRO A 93 12.22 -14.09 -9.96
CA PRO A 93 11.95 -14.32 -11.38
C PRO A 93 11.74 -13.00 -12.14
N GLU A 94 11.91 -13.05 -13.46
CA GLU A 94 11.64 -11.91 -14.33
C GLU A 94 10.15 -11.52 -14.26
N GLY A 95 9.86 -10.23 -14.16
CA GLY A 95 8.48 -9.73 -14.07
C GLY A 95 7.81 -9.94 -12.72
N PHE A 96 8.56 -10.20 -11.63
CA PHE A 96 7.99 -10.29 -10.28
C PHE A 96 7.18 -9.04 -9.90
N TYR A 97 6.13 -9.25 -9.11
CA TYR A 97 5.36 -8.14 -8.54
C TYR A 97 6.14 -7.51 -7.38
N SER A 98 6.45 -6.21 -7.48
CA SER A 98 7.09 -5.46 -6.40
C SER A 98 6.03 -4.90 -5.45
N THR A 99 6.07 -5.31 -4.18
CA THR A 99 5.07 -4.94 -3.18
C THR A 99 5.12 -3.47 -2.77
N THR A 100 3.99 -2.98 -2.26
CA THR A 100 3.86 -1.70 -1.56
C THR A 100 3.81 -1.92 -0.04
N ASN A 101 3.76 -0.83 0.73
CA ASN A 101 3.59 -0.90 2.18
C ASN A 101 2.11 -1.06 2.63
N LEU A 102 1.20 -1.40 1.71
CA LEU A 102 -0.23 -1.51 1.94
C LEU A 102 -0.66 -2.97 2.04
N ASP A 103 -1.76 -3.23 2.77
CA ASP A 103 -2.36 -4.56 2.84
C ASP A 103 -2.69 -5.06 1.43
N THR A 104 -2.21 -6.25 1.11
CA THR A 104 -2.30 -6.84 -0.22
C THR A 104 -2.91 -8.22 -0.11
N ALA A 105 -3.71 -8.62 -1.09
CA ALA A 105 -4.28 -9.96 -1.23
C ALA A 105 -3.97 -10.49 -2.62
N VAL A 106 -3.80 -11.81 -2.73
CA VAL A 106 -3.57 -12.51 -3.99
C VAL A 106 -4.67 -13.53 -4.24
N ARG A 107 -5.12 -13.67 -5.49
CA ARG A 107 -6.12 -14.66 -5.87
C ARG A 107 -5.43 -15.94 -6.32
N LEU A 108 -5.70 -17.05 -5.66
CA LEU A 108 -5.13 -18.35 -5.98
C LEU A 108 -6.25 -19.39 -6.03
N ASN A 109 -6.36 -20.14 -7.12
CA ASN A 109 -7.41 -21.14 -7.35
C ASN A 109 -8.83 -20.60 -7.13
N GLY A 110 -9.08 -19.34 -7.53
CA GLY A 110 -10.36 -18.66 -7.35
C GLY A 110 -10.61 -18.06 -5.96
N GLU A 111 -9.70 -18.24 -5.00
CA GLU A 111 -9.84 -17.72 -3.64
C GLU A 111 -8.86 -16.59 -3.34
N TRP A 112 -9.31 -15.57 -2.61
CA TRP A 112 -8.46 -14.47 -2.18
C TRP A 112 -7.74 -14.82 -0.87
N LEU A 113 -6.41 -14.79 -0.91
CA LEU A 113 -5.51 -14.99 0.21
C LEU A 113 -4.88 -13.67 0.63
N ASP A 114 -4.96 -13.33 1.92
CA ASP A 114 -4.25 -12.16 2.44
C ASP A 114 -2.73 -12.40 2.46
N VAL A 115 -1.96 -11.43 1.97
CA VAL A 115 -0.50 -11.46 2.00
C VAL A 115 -0.02 -11.06 3.38
N LEU A 116 0.69 -11.97 4.04
CA LEU A 116 1.24 -11.73 5.37
C LEU A 116 2.45 -10.78 5.32
N TRP A 117 2.60 -10.00 6.39
CA TRP A 117 3.71 -9.06 6.61
C TRP A 117 3.88 -8.03 5.49
N PRO A 118 2.91 -7.12 5.27
CA PRO A 118 3.05 -6.08 4.27
C PRO A 118 4.32 -5.25 4.47
N GLU A 119 5.17 -5.24 3.45
CA GLU A 119 6.43 -4.49 3.39
C GLU A 119 6.65 -4.06 1.94
N MET A 120 7.18 -2.85 1.74
CA MET A 120 7.45 -2.34 0.40
C MET A 120 8.76 -2.90 -0.16
N ASP A 121 8.91 -2.83 -1.47
CA ASP A 121 10.13 -3.22 -2.20
C ASP A 121 10.53 -4.70 -2.01
N CYS A 122 9.52 -5.58 -1.87
CA CYS A 122 9.67 -7.01 -1.70
C CYS A 122 8.91 -7.78 -2.79
N GLY A 123 9.06 -9.11 -2.83
CA GLY A 123 8.25 -10.01 -3.63
C GLY A 123 7.12 -10.64 -2.80
N ILE A 124 6.16 -11.31 -3.47
CA ILE A 124 5.14 -12.12 -2.81
C ILE A 124 5.43 -13.59 -3.07
N ALA A 125 5.81 -14.34 -2.03
CA ALA A 125 5.96 -15.79 -2.10
C ALA A 125 4.63 -16.48 -1.79
N VAL A 126 4.37 -17.59 -2.46
CA VAL A 126 3.12 -18.36 -2.34
C VAL A 126 3.43 -19.83 -2.11
N GLU A 127 2.86 -20.40 -1.05
CA GLU A 127 2.83 -21.83 -0.79
C GLU A 127 1.42 -22.35 -1.14
N ALA A 128 1.27 -22.83 -2.38
CA ALA A 128 -0.04 -23.17 -2.93
C ALA A 128 -0.73 -24.34 -2.18
N GLU A 129 0.05 -25.32 -1.72
CA GLU A 129 -0.47 -26.48 -0.97
C GLU A 129 -1.03 -26.10 0.40
N ALA A 130 -0.43 -25.10 1.05
CA ALA A 130 -0.85 -24.59 2.36
C ALA A 130 -1.86 -23.44 2.26
N GLY A 131 -2.11 -22.90 1.07
CA GLY A 131 -2.99 -21.74 0.86
C GLY A 131 -2.46 -20.49 1.53
N ARG A 132 -1.15 -20.22 1.47
CA ARG A 132 -0.51 -19.12 2.18
C ARG A 132 0.29 -18.23 1.24
N ALA A 133 0.18 -16.92 1.43
CA ALA A 133 1.01 -15.92 0.75
C ALA A 133 1.68 -14.99 1.78
N TRP A 134 2.92 -14.59 1.52
CA TRP A 134 3.65 -13.66 2.38
C TRP A 134 4.62 -12.80 1.59
N THR A 135 4.91 -11.61 2.13
CA THR A 135 5.97 -10.76 1.61
C THR A 135 7.33 -11.36 1.94
N VAL A 136 8.23 -11.42 0.95
CA VAL A 136 9.60 -11.92 1.12
C VAL A 136 10.60 -10.90 0.56
N ALA A 137 11.64 -10.58 1.34
CA ALA A 137 12.71 -9.71 0.90
C ALA A 137 13.61 -10.41 -0.12
N LEU A 138 14.25 -9.63 -0.99
CA LEU A 138 15.15 -10.17 -2.03
C LEU A 138 16.26 -11.05 -1.43
N SER A 139 16.80 -10.72 -0.25
CA SER A 139 17.84 -11.52 0.40
C SER A 139 17.36 -12.88 0.92
N ASP A 140 16.05 -13.03 1.12
CA ASP A 140 15.48 -14.12 1.90
C ASP A 140 14.83 -15.20 1.02
N VAL A 141 14.52 -14.86 -0.23
CA VAL A 141 13.94 -15.81 -1.21
C VAL A 141 14.88 -16.97 -1.52
N LYS A 142 14.32 -18.17 -1.60
CA LYS A 142 15.05 -19.41 -1.90
C LYS A 142 14.78 -19.92 -3.31
N GLN A 143 15.79 -20.54 -3.92
CA GLN A 143 15.65 -21.17 -5.22
C GLN A 143 14.44 -22.13 -5.23
N GLY A 144 13.58 -21.97 -6.23
CA GLY A 144 12.38 -22.78 -6.41
C GLY A 144 11.15 -22.31 -5.64
N GLU A 145 11.25 -21.32 -4.75
CA GLU A 145 10.06 -20.71 -4.15
C GLU A 145 9.20 -20.04 -5.23
N LEU A 146 7.90 -20.28 -5.18
CA LEU A 146 6.95 -19.68 -6.13
C LEU A 146 6.70 -18.23 -5.75
N VAL A 147 7.02 -17.33 -6.68
CA VAL A 147 6.87 -15.89 -6.50
C VAL A 147 5.84 -15.37 -7.51
N VAL A 148 4.99 -14.45 -7.06
CA VAL A 148 4.01 -13.78 -7.92
C VAL A 148 4.70 -12.94 -8.98
N VAL A 149 4.29 -13.12 -10.24
CA VAL A 149 4.73 -12.32 -11.38
C VAL A 149 3.55 -11.59 -12.03
N GLY A 150 3.80 -10.39 -12.55
CA GLY A 150 2.78 -9.52 -13.12
C GLY A 150 1.80 -8.95 -12.09
N HIS A 151 0.69 -8.38 -12.57
CA HIS A 151 -0.31 -7.67 -11.75
C HIS A 151 -1.67 -8.39 -11.68
N GLU A 152 -1.82 -9.50 -12.41
CA GLU A 152 -3.03 -10.32 -12.44
C GLU A 152 -3.24 -11.00 -11.09
N GLY A 153 -4.47 -11.00 -10.59
CA GLY A 153 -4.80 -11.64 -9.31
C GLY A 153 -4.23 -10.94 -8.07
N VAL A 154 -3.66 -9.74 -8.18
CA VAL A 154 -3.16 -8.97 -7.02
C VAL A 154 -4.11 -7.82 -6.70
N ARG A 155 -4.52 -7.70 -5.43
CA ARG A 155 -5.40 -6.65 -4.92
C ARG A 155 -4.74 -5.92 -3.76
N VAL A 156 -4.53 -4.62 -3.92
CA VAL A 156 -3.99 -3.75 -2.87
C VAL A 156 -5.12 -2.95 -2.23
N ALA A 157 -5.24 -3.04 -0.91
CA ALA A 157 -6.22 -2.27 -0.15
C ALA A 157 -5.71 -0.82 0.01
N PRO A 158 -6.46 0.19 -0.46
CA PRO A 158 -6.07 1.58 -0.28
C PRO A 158 -6.20 1.98 1.20
N LEU A 159 -5.34 2.88 1.67
CA LEU A 159 -5.52 3.53 2.98
C LEU A 159 -6.87 4.26 3.00
N GLU A 160 -7.69 3.99 4.00
CA GLU A 160 -8.93 4.74 4.22
C GLU A 160 -8.61 6.24 4.28
N ARG A 161 -9.01 6.98 3.25
CA ARG A 161 -8.89 8.43 3.27
C ARG A 161 -9.96 8.99 4.21
N PRO A 162 -9.62 9.99 5.06
CA PRO A 162 -10.62 10.67 5.86
C PRO A 162 -11.74 11.18 4.96
N ARG A 163 -12.99 10.88 5.34
CA ARG A 163 -14.22 11.18 4.58
C ARG A 163 -14.45 12.68 4.32
N THR A 164 -13.67 13.55 4.95
CA THR A 164 -13.73 14.99 4.79
C THR A 164 -12.72 15.41 3.73
N GLN A 165 -13.18 15.89 2.58
CA GLN A 165 -12.29 16.53 1.61
C GLN A 165 -11.53 17.66 2.29
N PRO A 166 -10.20 17.77 2.11
CA PRO A 166 -9.48 18.96 2.50
C PRO A 166 -10.12 20.18 1.79
N PRO A 167 -10.26 21.32 2.46
CA PRO A 167 -10.78 22.52 1.80
C PRO A 167 -9.93 22.87 0.57
N VAL A 168 -10.58 23.32 -0.50
CA VAL A 168 -9.97 23.69 -1.81
C VAL A 168 -8.82 24.69 -1.65
N PHE A 169 -8.80 25.43 -0.53
CA PHE A 169 -7.74 26.33 -0.15
C PHE A 169 -7.44 26.21 1.36
N ALA A 170 -6.17 26.04 1.72
CA ALA A 170 -5.72 25.97 3.11
C ALA A 170 -4.36 26.65 3.29
N PHE A 171 -4.22 27.49 4.33
CA PHE A 171 -2.92 27.98 4.78
C PHE A 171 -2.24 26.93 5.66
N MET A 172 -0.91 26.75 5.52
CA MET A 172 -0.10 25.78 6.27
C MET A 172 -0.52 24.30 6.08
N GLY A 173 -1.06 23.95 4.91
CA GLY A 173 -1.45 22.57 4.57
C GLY A 173 -0.28 21.58 4.36
N SER A 174 0.98 22.03 4.47
CA SER A 174 2.14 21.15 4.32
C SER A 174 2.26 20.19 5.51
N ASN A 175 2.65 18.93 5.25
CA ASN A 175 2.89 17.95 6.32
C ASN A 175 4.10 18.33 7.18
N VAL A 176 5.10 19.01 6.59
CA VAL A 176 6.33 19.42 7.26
C VAL A 176 6.44 20.95 7.25
N SER A 177 6.51 21.56 8.45
CA SER A 177 6.85 22.98 8.65
C SER A 177 7.36 23.20 10.07
N SER A 178 8.44 23.99 10.20
CA SER A 178 9.01 24.41 11.50
C SER A 178 8.12 25.40 12.26
N GLU A 179 7.19 26.05 11.57
CA GLU A 179 6.28 27.06 12.11
C GLU A 179 5.00 26.47 12.70
N LYS A 180 4.84 25.13 12.66
CA LYS A 180 3.73 24.47 13.32
C LYS A 180 3.83 24.63 14.85
N PRO A 181 2.71 24.88 15.56
CA PRO A 181 2.70 25.02 17.02
C PRO A 181 3.20 23.75 17.72
N LYS A 182 4.50 23.71 18.07
CA LYS A 182 5.16 22.52 18.65
C LYS A 182 4.49 22.04 19.93
N ALA A 183 3.99 22.96 20.76
CA ALA A 183 3.31 22.62 22.01
C ALA A 183 2.02 21.81 21.79
N LEU A 184 1.26 22.10 20.73
CA LEU A 184 0.05 21.34 20.39
C LEU A 184 0.41 19.94 19.92
N LEU A 185 1.41 19.83 19.04
CA LEU A 185 1.89 18.54 18.55
C LEU A 185 2.41 17.65 19.68
N ILE A 186 3.18 18.21 20.63
CA ILE A 186 3.68 17.47 21.80
C ILE A 186 2.52 16.96 22.65
N ARG A 187 1.47 17.77 22.88
CA ARG A 187 0.28 17.34 23.62
C ARG A 187 -0.44 16.20 22.91
N GLU A 188 -0.63 16.32 21.60
CA GLU A 188 -1.28 15.29 20.78
C GLU A 188 -0.49 13.96 20.83
N ILE A 189 0.83 14.01 20.68
CA ILE A 189 1.70 12.83 20.80
C ILE A 189 1.58 12.22 22.20
N ALA A 190 1.61 13.03 23.26
CA ALA A 190 1.47 12.54 24.64
C ALA A 190 0.11 11.86 24.88
N GLU A 191 -0.98 12.41 24.34
CA GLU A 191 -2.31 11.80 24.40
C GLU A 191 -2.36 10.49 23.63
N ARG A 192 -1.79 10.43 22.42
CA ARG A 192 -1.67 9.19 21.64
C ARG A 192 -0.90 8.12 22.40
N LEU A 193 0.23 8.47 23.03
CA LEU A 193 1.01 7.53 23.86
C LEU A 193 0.21 7.00 25.06
N ARG A 194 -0.55 7.87 25.74
CA ARG A 194 -1.45 7.45 26.83
C ARG A 194 -2.55 6.52 26.33
N ASN A 195 -3.18 6.82 25.20
CA ASN A 195 -4.23 5.98 24.61
C ASN A 195 -3.69 4.62 24.17
N ILE A 196 -2.51 4.58 23.56
CA ILE A 196 -1.83 3.32 23.18
C ILE A 196 -1.56 2.48 24.42
N ARG A 197 -1.02 3.09 25.48
CA ARG A 197 -0.77 2.40 26.75
C ARG A 197 -2.06 1.89 27.39
N ALA A 198 -3.12 2.69 27.42
CA ALA A 198 -4.43 2.32 27.99
C ALA A 198 -5.06 1.09 27.31
N ARG A 199 -4.80 0.90 26.01
CA ARG A 199 -5.22 -0.29 25.25
C ARG A 199 -4.18 -1.41 25.20
N ASN A 200 -3.16 -1.38 26.06
CA ASN A 200 -2.04 -2.34 26.09
C ASN A 200 -1.29 -2.48 24.75
N GLY A 201 -1.31 -1.43 23.91
CA GLY A 201 -0.53 -1.39 22.69
C GLY A 201 0.96 -1.19 22.97
N ARG A 202 1.80 -1.43 21.95
CA ARG A 202 3.26 -1.27 22.04
C ARG A 202 3.72 -0.08 21.21
N VAL A 203 4.70 0.64 21.73
CA VAL A 203 5.37 1.74 21.04
C VAL A 203 6.83 1.35 20.80
N LEU A 204 7.24 1.41 19.54
CA LEU A 204 8.64 1.30 19.12
C LEU A 204 9.22 2.70 18.93
N LEU A 205 10.34 2.97 19.59
CA LEU A 205 11.16 4.15 19.33
C LEU A 205 12.32 3.76 18.41
N VAL A 206 12.43 4.41 17.26
CA VAL A 206 13.61 4.33 16.39
C VAL A 206 14.46 5.56 16.65
N SER A 207 15.72 5.40 17.05
CA SER A 207 16.56 6.53 17.43
C SER A 207 18.04 6.39 17.05
N GLY A 208 18.69 7.53 16.83
CA GLY A 208 20.13 7.65 16.60
C GLY A 208 20.85 8.41 17.73
N PRO A 209 22.18 8.54 17.65
CA PRO A 209 23.02 9.07 18.74
C PRO A 209 22.72 10.52 19.15
N VAL A 210 22.08 11.29 18.26
CA VAL A 210 21.61 12.66 18.52
C VAL A 210 20.71 12.75 19.76
N LEU A 211 19.97 11.68 20.09
CA LEU A 211 19.17 11.63 21.32
C LEU A 211 20.04 11.86 22.57
N VAL A 212 21.24 11.28 22.60
CA VAL A 212 22.19 11.45 23.71
C VAL A 212 22.87 12.81 23.63
N HIS A 213 23.33 13.22 22.44
CA HIS A 213 24.04 14.50 22.24
C HIS A 213 23.18 15.73 22.58
N THR A 214 21.86 15.62 22.44
CA THR A 214 20.90 16.67 22.79
C THR A 214 20.46 16.64 24.26
N GLY A 215 21.02 15.74 25.08
CA GLY A 215 20.73 15.65 26.51
C GLY A 215 19.38 15.02 26.86
N THR A 216 18.72 14.36 25.91
CA THR A 216 17.35 13.81 26.12
C THR A 216 17.32 12.39 26.69
N ARG A 217 18.50 11.82 26.96
CA ARG A 217 18.68 10.44 27.46
C ARG A 217 17.78 10.10 28.65
N ASP A 218 17.82 10.92 29.70
CA ASP A 218 17.15 10.60 30.96
C ASP A 218 15.62 10.73 30.85
N LEU A 219 15.14 11.60 29.95
CA LEU A 219 13.72 11.74 29.63
C LEU A 219 13.20 10.49 28.92
N VAL A 220 13.92 10.01 27.90
CA VAL A 220 13.56 8.79 27.15
C VAL A 220 13.64 7.57 28.06
N ALA A 221 14.66 7.48 28.91
CA ALA A 221 14.74 6.45 29.94
C ALA A 221 13.52 6.48 30.89
N GLY A 222 13.01 7.67 31.21
CA GLY A 222 11.75 7.85 31.93
C GLY A 222 10.56 7.25 31.19
N LEU A 223 10.41 7.57 29.90
CA LEU A 223 9.32 7.01 29.06
C LEU A 223 9.38 5.48 28.96
N ILE A 224 10.57 4.88 28.90
CA ILE A 224 10.77 3.43 28.90
C ILE A 224 10.34 2.85 30.26
N ARG A 225 10.83 3.40 31.38
CA ARG A 225 10.46 2.95 32.73
C ARG A 225 8.96 3.02 32.98
N GLU A 226 8.30 4.06 32.47
CA GLU A 226 6.86 4.26 32.58
C GLU A 226 6.04 3.49 31.53
N ARG A 227 6.68 2.66 30.67
CA ARG A 227 6.04 1.84 29.63
C ARG A 227 5.28 2.65 28.56
N TYR A 228 5.71 3.88 28.31
CA TYR A 228 5.29 4.63 27.13
C TYR A 228 6.12 4.27 25.89
N VAL A 229 7.28 3.63 26.08
CA VAL A 229 8.11 3.03 25.02
C VAL A 229 8.39 1.58 25.41
N ASN A 230 8.16 0.64 24.49
CA ASN A 230 8.25 -0.81 24.73
C ASN A 230 9.40 -1.47 23.97
N LEU A 231 9.75 -0.93 22.80
CA LEU A 231 10.87 -1.38 21.99
C LEU A 231 11.75 -0.17 21.64
N LEU A 232 13.05 -0.40 21.51
CA LEU A 232 14.02 0.59 21.06
C LEU A 232 14.84 -0.04 19.92
N PHE A 233 14.74 0.51 18.72
CA PHE A 233 15.62 0.20 17.61
C PHE A 233 16.63 1.33 17.46
N ALA A 234 17.91 1.00 17.56
CA ALA A 234 19.01 1.94 17.48
C ALA A 234 20.22 1.28 16.80
N GLY A 235 21.11 2.10 16.27
CA GLY A 235 22.43 1.66 15.82
C GLY A 235 23.46 1.66 16.96
N ASN A 236 24.68 1.23 16.66
CA ASN A 236 25.81 1.20 17.62
C ASN A 236 26.37 2.59 17.97
N GLY A 237 25.92 3.65 17.29
CA GLY A 237 26.44 5.01 17.40
C GLY A 237 26.14 5.70 18.72
#